data_AF-A0A957V525-F1
#
_entry.id   AF-A0A957V525-F1
#
_cell.length_a   1.000
_cell.length_b   1.000
_cell.length_c   1.000
_cell.angle_alpha   90.00
_cell.angle_beta   90.00
_cell.angle_gamma   90.00
#
_symmetry.space_group_name_H-M   'P 1'
#
loop_
_entity.id
_entity.type
_entity.pdbx_description
1 polymer ?
#
loop_
_entity_poly.entity_id
_entity_poly.type
_entity_poly.pdbx_seq_one_letter_code
_entity_poly.pdbx_strand_id
1 'polypeptide(L)'
;MTHPPRAASGARLIIPSASLIPSTWMAAQPPEGFYVFNPAIIQLRKRLLMAYRVDFGRSLPARQRTACALCLLDANLQVETGSVVALSDTITDGGANHYDPRFLTVGDRLFVHYNNNWDTTPNQIFLVELDPDTLEAKHPARPLFFDGQRQPVEKNWMLFAHEGDLFAIYRIEPHIVLRLDIDM
;
A
#
# COMPACT_ATOMS: atom_id res chain seq x y z
N MET A 1 -25.57 19.09 -34.49
CA MET A 1 -24.38 18.66 -33.73
C MET A 1 -24.70 17.32 -33.11
N THR A 2 -24.15 16.25 -33.64
CA THR A 2 -24.32 14.87 -33.15
C THR A 2 -23.31 14.63 -32.03
N HIS A 3 -23.79 14.26 -30.83
CA HIS A 3 -22.92 13.85 -29.75
C HIS A 3 -22.06 12.65 -30.19
N PRO A 4 -20.76 12.62 -29.88
CA PRO A 4 -19.95 11.45 -30.14
C PRO A 4 -20.52 10.26 -29.36
N PRO A 5 -20.47 9.04 -29.92
CA PRO A 5 -20.92 7.85 -29.22
C PRO A 5 -20.13 7.70 -27.92
N ARG A 6 -20.86 7.45 -26.84
CA ARG A 6 -20.33 7.16 -25.50
C ARG A 6 -19.35 6.00 -25.65
N ALA A 7 -18.09 6.22 -25.26
CA ALA A 7 -17.06 5.17 -25.29
C ALA A 7 -17.62 3.90 -24.64
N ALA A 8 -17.44 2.75 -25.31
CA ALA A 8 -17.86 1.45 -24.82
C ALA A 8 -17.44 1.33 -23.35
N SER A 9 -18.35 0.88 -22.48
CA SER A 9 -18.07 0.74 -21.04
C SER A 9 -16.78 -0.05 -20.88
N GLY A 10 -15.76 0.58 -20.27
CA GLY A 10 -14.49 -0.08 -20.01
C GLY A 10 -14.73 -1.43 -19.36
N ALA A 11 -14.02 -2.46 -19.82
CA ALA A 11 -14.14 -3.79 -19.25
C ALA A 11 -13.89 -3.72 -17.74
N ARG A 12 -14.84 -4.23 -16.95
CA ARG A 12 -14.70 -4.31 -15.50
C ARG A 12 -13.90 -5.56 -15.16
N LEU A 13 -12.73 -5.37 -14.56
CA LEU A 13 -11.96 -6.45 -13.95
C LEU A 13 -12.44 -6.69 -12.52
N ILE A 14 -12.71 -7.95 -12.17
CA ILE A 14 -13.06 -8.37 -10.82
C ILE A 14 -12.06 -9.46 -10.42
N ILE A 15 -11.26 -9.18 -9.40
CA ILE A 15 -10.35 -10.15 -8.80
C ILE A 15 -11.01 -10.70 -7.53
N PRO A 16 -11.24 -12.02 -7.40
CA PRO A 16 -11.82 -12.58 -6.18
C PRO A 16 -10.92 -12.36 -4.96
N SER A 17 -11.48 -11.90 -3.84
CA SER A 17 -10.69 -11.65 -2.61
C SER A 17 -9.86 -12.86 -2.19
N ALA A 18 -10.39 -14.08 -2.31
CA ALA A 18 -9.68 -15.31 -1.96
C ALA A 18 -8.37 -15.51 -2.76
N SER A 19 -8.28 -15.00 -3.99
CA SER A 19 -7.03 -15.03 -4.78
C SER A 19 -5.98 -14.03 -4.33
N LEU A 20 -6.36 -13.11 -3.43
CA LEU A 20 -5.52 -12.03 -2.90
C LEU A 20 -5.15 -12.28 -1.42
N ILE A 21 -5.65 -13.32 -0.76
CA ILE A 21 -5.31 -13.57 0.64
C ILE A 21 -4.08 -14.49 0.69
N PRO A 22 -3.01 -14.12 1.40
CA PRO A 22 -1.90 -15.02 1.69
C PRO A 22 -2.37 -16.34 2.29
N SER A 23 -1.77 -17.45 1.87
CA SER A 23 -2.12 -18.79 2.36
C SER A 23 -1.94 -18.94 3.87
N THR A 24 -0.92 -18.28 4.43
CA THR A 24 -0.66 -18.22 5.87
C THR A 24 -1.83 -17.60 6.65
N TRP A 25 -2.49 -16.59 6.11
CA TRP A 25 -3.63 -15.95 6.74
C TRP A 25 -4.91 -16.77 6.56
N MET A 26 -5.11 -17.40 5.40
CA MET A 26 -6.24 -18.30 5.17
C MET A 26 -6.25 -19.51 6.11
N ALA A 27 -5.08 -19.92 6.63
CA ALA A 27 -5.01 -20.97 7.65
C ALA A 27 -5.60 -20.55 9.01
N ALA A 28 -5.68 -19.25 9.30
CA ALA A 28 -6.16 -18.73 10.57
C ALA A 28 -7.68 -18.52 10.61
N GLN A 29 -8.34 -18.28 9.47
CA GLN A 29 -9.79 -18.09 9.39
C GLN A 29 -10.35 -18.31 7.97
N PRO A 30 -11.67 -18.55 7.82
CA PRO A 30 -12.30 -18.74 6.52
C PRO A 30 -12.17 -17.51 5.58
N PRO A 31 -12.10 -17.73 4.25
CA PRO A 31 -11.94 -16.66 3.26
C PRO A 31 -12.99 -15.54 3.33
N GLU A 32 -14.21 -15.86 3.76
CA GLU A 32 -15.34 -14.93 3.85
C GLU A 32 -15.15 -13.86 4.95
N GLY A 33 -14.22 -14.10 5.87
CA GLY A 33 -13.84 -13.15 6.92
C GLY A 33 -12.95 -12.02 6.43
N PHE A 34 -12.43 -12.09 5.20
CA PHE A 34 -11.49 -11.12 4.66
C PHE A 34 -12.13 -10.11 3.71
N TYR A 35 -11.70 -8.86 3.82
CA TYR A 35 -12.08 -7.80 2.90
C TYR A 35 -10.84 -7.10 2.36
N VAL A 36 -10.78 -6.90 1.04
CA VAL A 36 -9.64 -6.29 0.35
C VAL A 36 -10.00 -4.88 -0.10
N PHE A 37 -9.10 -3.92 0.14
CA PHE A 37 -9.35 -2.51 -0.14
C PHE A 37 -8.12 -1.79 -0.69
N ASN A 38 -8.38 -0.63 -1.29
CA ASN A 38 -7.39 0.41 -1.62
C ASN A 38 -6.13 -0.13 -2.31
N PRO A 39 -6.26 -0.81 -3.46
CA PRO A 39 -5.10 -1.29 -4.18
C PRO A 39 -4.25 -0.11 -4.71
N ALA A 40 -2.96 -0.37 -4.81
CA ALA A 40 -1.99 0.45 -5.52
C ALA A 40 -1.22 -0.46 -6.48
N ILE A 41 -0.98 -0.01 -7.70
CA ILE A 41 -0.25 -0.76 -8.73
C ILE A 41 0.97 0.05 -9.14
N ILE A 42 2.09 -0.63 -9.36
CA ILE A 42 3.29 -0.04 -9.96
C ILE A 42 3.91 -1.01 -10.96
N GLN A 43 4.62 -0.46 -11.96
CA GLN A 43 5.48 -1.24 -12.83
C GLN A 43 6.93 -1.07 -12.40
N LEU A 44 7.60 -2.17 -12.05
CA LEU A 44 9.02 -2.19 -11.68
C LEU A 44 9.73 -3.34 -12.40
N ARG A 45 10.83 -3.06 -13.09
CA ARG A 45 11.60 -4.07 -13.87
C ARG A 45 10.70 -4.90 -14.79
N LYS A 46 9.77 -4.25 -15.49
CA LYS A 46 8.75 -4.85 -16.39
C LYS A 46 7.71 -5.76 -15.71
N ARG A 47 7.74 -5.91 -14.39
CA ARG A 47 6.70 -6.62 -13.62
C ARG A 47 5.65 -5.63 -13.16
N LEU A 48 4.39 -6.07 -13.10
CA LEU A 48 3.32 -5.33 -12.46
C LEU A 48 3.16 -5.85 -11.04
N LEU A 49 3.25 -4.96 -10.06
CA LEU A 49 3.05 -5.28 -8.66
C LEU A 49 1.77 -4.61 -8.19
N MET A 50 1.04 -5.29 -7.31
CA MET A 50 -0.10 -4.71 -6.61
C MET A 50 0.09 -4.85 -5.11
N ALA A 51 -0.07 -3.76 -4.38
CA ALA A 51 -0.19 -3.77 -2.92
C ALA A 51 -1.62 -3.39 -2.54
N TYR A 52 -2.13 -3.98 -1.47
CA TYR A 52 -3.51 -3.74 -1.03
C TYR A 52 -3.66 -3.99 0.46
N ARG A 53 -4.72 -3.40 1.02
CA ARG A 53 -5.12 -3.60 2.40
C ARG A 53 -6.01 -4.83 2.52
N VAL A 54 -5.78 -5.64 3.56
CA VAL A 54 -6.63 -6.76 3.97
C VAL A 54 -7.16 -6.49 5.37
N ASP A 55 -8.47 -6.47 5.52
CA ASP A 55 -9.17 -6.44 6.80
C ASP A 55 -9.60 -7.87 7.16
N PHE A 56 -9.23 -8.33 8.35
CA PHE A 56 -9.55 -9.66 8.88
C PHE A 56 -10.98 -9.74 9.44
N GLY A 57 -11.76 -8.64 9.38
CA GLY A 57 -13.12 -8.58 9.86
C GLY A 57 -13.18 -8.49 11.38
N ARG A 58 -14.31 -8.92 11.97
CA ARG A 58 -14.56 -8.79 13.42
C ARG A 58 -13.94 -9.90 14.27
N SER A 59 -13.29 -10.89 13.64
CA SER A 59 -12.67 -12.04 14.31
C SER A 59 -11.46 -11.65 15.17
N LEU A 60 -10.74 -10.59 14.79
CA LEU A 60 -9.58 -10.09 15.55
C LEU A 60 -9.93 -8.81 16.35
N PRO A 61 -9.15 -8.48 17.40
CA PRO A 61 -9.24 -7.18 18.07
C PRO A 61 -8.93 -6.04 17.08
N ALA A 62 -9.61 -4.89 17.20
CA ALA A 62 -9.47 -3.76 16.26
C ALA A 62 -8.01 -3.33 15.96
N ARG A 63 -7.13 -3.45 16.96
CA ARG A 63 -5.69 -3.16 16.86
C ARG A 63 -4.86 -4.15 16.03
N GLN A 64 -5.47 -5.22 15.51
CA GLN A 64 -4.82 -6.28 14.72
C GLN A 64 -5.69 -6.70 13.52
N ARG A 65 -6.65 -5.85 13.12
CA ARG A 65 -7.61 -6.20 12.07
C ARG A 65 -7.08 -5.97 10.68
N THR A 66 -6.03 -5.20 10.51
CA THR A 66 -5.66 -4.71 9.19
C THR A 66 -4.19 -4.96 8.88
N ALA A 67 -3.95 -5.60 7.74
CA ALA A 67 -2.63 -5.86 7.19
C ALA A 67 -2.53 -5.38 5.74
N CYS A 68 -1.30 -5.35 5.23
CA CYS A 68 -0.99 -5.13 3.83
C CYS A 68 -0.45 -6.43 3.22
N ALA A 69 -0.89 -6.74 2.01
CA ALA A 69 -0.36 -7.83 1.21
C ALA A 69 0.03 -7.32 -0.18
N LEU A 70 0.88 -8.09 -0.86
CA LEU A 70 1.36 -7.82 -2.21
C LEU A 70 1.13 -9.02 -3.12
N CYS A 71 1.04 -8.78 -4.42
CA CYS A 71 1.16 -9.81 -5.43
C CYS A 71 1.75 -9.28 -6.73
N LEU A 72 2.16 -10.20 -7.60
CA LEU A 72 2.46 -9.91 -9.00
C LEU A 72 1.18 -9.99 -9.83
N LEU A 73 1.10 -9.13 -10.84
CA LEU A 73 0.06 -9.15 -11.84
C LEU A 73 0.65 -9.48 -13.22
N ASP A 74 -0.07 -10.30 -13.98
CA ASP A 74 0.26 -10.55 -15.39
C ASP A 74 -0.13 -9.36 -16.28
N ALA A 75 0.14 -9.46 -17.59
CA ALA A 75 -0.20 -8.42 -18.56
C ALA A 75 -1.72 -8.16 -18.70
N ASN A 76 -2.57 -9.07 -18.23
CA ASN A 76 -4.03 -8.95 -18.20
C ASN A 76 -4.56 -8.53 -16.82
N LEU A 77 -3.66 -8.05 -15.94
CA LEU A 77 -3.96 -7.65 -14.56
C LEU A 77 -4.53 -8.79 -13.70
N GLN A 78 -4.28 -10.05 -14.05
CA GLN A 78 -4.60 -11.21 -13.21
C GLN A 78 -3.48 -11.46 -12.20
N VAL A 79 -3.84 -11.96 -11.02
CA VAL A 79 -2.85 -12.33 -10.00
C VAL A 79 -2.03 -13.52 -10.48
N GLU A 80 -0.71 -13.40 -10.47
CA GLU A 80 0.15 -14.53 -10.77
C GLU A 80 0.09 -15.56 -9.65
N THR A 81 -0.10 -16.83 -10.00
CA THR A 81 -0.27 -17.91 -9.01
C THR A 81 1.00 -18.05 -8.16
N GLY A 82 0.81 -18.08 -6.83
CA GLY A 82 1.92 -18.20 -5.87
C GLY A 82 2.68 -16.90 -5.59
N SER A 83 2.27 -15.78 -6.17
CA SER A 83 2.95 -14.48 -5.96
C SER A 83 2.45 -13.68 -4.76
N VAL A 84 1.41 -14.15 -4.06
CA VAL A 84 0.79 -13.42 -2.96
C VAL A 84 1.67 -13.49 -1.70
N VAL A 85 2.11 -12.33 -1.22
CA VAL A 85 3.00 -12.17 -0.05
C VAL A 85 2.26 -11.45 1.08
N ALA A 86 2.37 -12.01 2.29
CA ALA A 86 1.91 -11.41 3.53
C ALA A 86 2.86 -10.30 4.00
N LEU A 87 2.93 -9.17 3.29
CA LEU A 87 3.91 -8.11 3.55
C LEU A 87 3.95 -7.69 5.03
N SER A 88 2.80 -7.51 5.66
CA SER A 88 2.74 -7.14 7.09
C SER A 88 3.53 -8.08 8.01
N ASP A 89 3.60 -9.37 7.69
CA ASP A 89 4.29 -10.36 8.53
C ASP A 89 5.82 -10.22 8.44
N THR A 90 6.31 -9.51 7.41
CA THR A 90 7.74 -9.24 7.19
C THR A 90 8.20 -7.90 7.79
N ILE A 91 7.26 -7.02 8.13
CA ILE A 91 7.57 -5.68 8.63
C ILE A 91 7.76 -5.70 10.14
N THR A 92 8.89 -5.19 10.61
CA THR A 92 9.12 -4.87 12.03
C THR A 92 8.99 -3.36 12.28
N ASP A 93 8.68 -2.96 13.52
CA ASP A 93 8.54 -1.56 13.95
C ASP A 93 7.50 -0.71 13.19
N GLY A 94 6.53 -1.36 12.55
CA GLY A 94 5.54 -0.75 11.67
C GLY A 94 4.22 -0.30 12.29
N GLY A 95 4.07 -0.44 13.60
CA GLY A 95 2.76 -0.37 14.27
C GLY A 95 1.98 -1.69 14.19
N ALA A 96 0.85 -1.77 14.89
CA ALA A 96 0.08 -3.02 15.01
C ALA A 96 -0.87 -3.29 13.82
N ASN A 97 -1.17 -2.27 13.04
CA ASN A 97 -2.06 -2.32 11.89
C ASN A 97 -1.36 -1.61 10.72
N HIS A 98 -1.55 -2.10 9.48
CA HIS A 98 -0.96 -1.50 8.28
C HIS A 98 -2.06 -1.19 7.25
N TYR A 99 -2.29 0.09 6.93
CA TYR A 99 -3.38 0.55 6.07
C TYR A 99 -2.90 1.17 4.75
N ASP A 100 -3.67 0.89 3.70
CA ASP A 100 -3.70 1.64 2.44
C ASP A 100 -2.32 1.77 1.77
N PRO A 101 -1.60 0.66 1.52
CA PRO A 101 -0.22 0.69 1.07
C PRO A 101 -0.08 1.39 -0.29
N ARG A 102 0.96 2.19 -0.42
CA ARG A 102 1.30 2.95 -1.63
C ARG A 102 2.76 2.73 -2.00
N PHE A 103 3.03 2.58 -3.28
CA PHE A 103 4.38 2.39 -3.79
C PHE A 103 5.11 3.73 -3.95
N LEU A 104 6.43 3.68 -3.78
CA LEU A 104 7.39 4.70 -4.18
C LEU A 104 8.59 3.99 -4.82
N THR A 105 9.10 4.52 -5.92
CA THR A 105 10.35 4.05 -6.53
C THR A 105 11.37 5.17 -6.58
N VAL A 106 12.62 4.81 -6.25
CA VAL A 106 13.76 5.74 -6.27
C VAL A 106 14.92 5.02 -6.95
N GLY A 107 15.13 5.31 -8.22
CA GLY A 107 15.97 4.46 -9.07
C GLY A 107 15.41 3.03 -9.12
N ASP A 108 16.25 2.04 -8.81
CA ASP A 108 15.88 0.62 -8.76
C ASP A 108 15.35 0.16 -7.38
N ARG A 109 15.25 1.06 -6.41
CA ARG A 109 14.74 0.75 -5.06
C ARG A 109 13.23 0.82 -5.04
N LEU A 110 12.61 -0.15 -4.38
CA LEU A 110 11.17 -0.24 -4.17
C LEU A 110 10.86 0.06 -2.71
N PHE A 111 9.90 0.94 -2.50
CA PHE A 111 9.37 1.23 -1.17
C PHE A 111 7.86 1.10 -1.15
N VAL A 112 7.34 0.75 0.02
CA VAL A 112 5.93 0.89 0.36
C VAL A 112 5.80 1.86 1.54
N HIS A 113 4.84 2.76 1.46
CA HIS A 113 4.40 3.55 2.61
C HIS A 113 2.94 3.26 2.93
N TYR A 114 2.59 3.35 4.20
CA TYR A 114 1.28 3.04 4.73
C TYR A 114 1.03 3.80 6.04
N ASN A 115 -0.22 3.91 6.47
CA ASN A 115 -0.56 4.52 7.77
C ASN A 115 -0.93 3.43 8.78
N ASN A 116 -0.70 3.66 10.06
CA ASN A 116 -0.96 2.64 11.07
C ASN A 116 -2.44 2.53 11.48
N ASN A 117 -3.20 3.64 11.50
CA ASN A 117 -4.62 3.59 11.77
C ASN A 117 -5.31 4.93 11.45
N TRP A 118 -6.64 4.96 11.50
CA TRP A 118 -7.44 6.19 11.54
C TRP A 118 -7.90 6.55 12.97
N ASP A 119 -7.88 5.59 13.90
CA ASP A 119 -8.32 5.77 15.30
C ASP A 119 -7.18 6.19 16.26
N THR A 120 -5.93 6.20 15.78
CA THR A 120 -4.75 6.58 16.56
C THR A 120 -4.54 8.08 16.38
N THR A 121 -4.25 8.79 17.47
CA THR A 121 -4.05 10.25 17.45
C THR A 121 -2.79 10.63 18.23
N PRO A 122 -1.71 11.10 17.58
CA PRO A 122 -1.56 11.20 16.14
C PRO A 122 -1.42 9.83 15.47
N ASN A 123 -2.01 9.65 14.29
CA ASN A 123 -1.65 8.48 13.49
C ASN A 123 -0.29 8.69 12.81
N GLN A 124 0.34 7.60 12.39
CA GLN A 124 1.70 7.61 11.87
C GLN A 124 1.74 6.99 10.48
N ILE A 125 2.48 7.63 9.59
CA ILE A 125 2.83 7.08 8.28
C ILE A 125 4.22 6.45 8.41
N PHE A 126 4.36 5.25 7.87
CA PHE A 126 5.59 4.49 7.83
C PHE A 126 6.05 4.31 6.40
N LEU A 127 7.35 4.18 6.21
CA LEU A 127 8.01 3.86 4.97
C LEU A 127 8.88 2.62 5.17
N VAL A 128 8.75 1.64 4.30
CA VAL A 128 9.55 0.41 4.31
C VAL A 128 10.16 0.19 2.92
N GLU A 129 11.45 -0.15 2.88
CA GLU A 129 12.09 -0.61 1.64
C GLU A 129 11.81 -2.10 1.46
N LEU A 130 11.44 -2.49 0.25
CA LEU A 130 11.20 -3.87 -0.12
C LEU A 130 12.36 -4.43 -0.94
N ASP A 131 12.61 -5.71 -0.77
CA ASP A 131 13.41 -6.47 -1.72
C ASP A 131 12.57 -6.65 -2.99
N PRO A 132 13.02 -6.19 -4.15
CA PRO A 132 12.22 -6.27 -5.37
C PRO A 132 12.01 -7.70 -5.84
N ASP A 133 12.82 -8.66 -5.41
CA ASP A 133 12.76 -10.04 -5.87
C ASP A 133 11.91 -10.92 -4.93
N THR A 134 12.00 -10.72 -3.61
CA THR A 134 11.16 -11.45 -2.63
C THR A 134 9.87 -10.72 -2.26
N LEU A 135 9.80 -9.41 -2.48
CA LEU A 135 8.73 -8.50 -2.03
C LEU A 135 8.58 -8.37 -0.50
N GLU A 136 9.57 -8.83 0.25
CA GLU A 136 9.64 -8.73 1.71
C GLU A 136 10.31 -7.42 2.14
N ALA A 137 10.04 -6.97 3.37
CA ALA A 137 10.73 -5.83 3.95
C ALA A 137 12.24 -6.10 4.12
N LYS A 138 13.09 -5.21 3.60
CA LYS A 138 14.55 -5.29 3.79
C LYS A 138 15.01 -4.78 5.15
N HIS A 139 14.26 -3.84 5.71
CA HIS A 139 14.60 -3.11 6.93
C HIS A 139 13.34 -2.88 7.77
N PRO A 140 13.50 -2.60 9.07
CA PRO A 140 12.38 -2.13 9.90
C PRO A 140 11.69 -0.92 9.26
N ALA A 141 10.39 -0.80 9.48
CA ALA A 141 9.63 0.33 9.03
C ALA A 141 10.13 1.62 9.69
N ARG A 142 10.24 2.68 8.89
CA ARG A 142 10.69 4.00 9.35
C ARG A 142 9.48 4.95 9.41
N PRO A 143 9.17 5.54 10.58
CA PRO A 143 8.13 6.56 10.64
C PRO A 143 8.55 7.81 9.87
N LEU A 144 7.63 8.40 9.10
CA LEU A 144 7.80 9.72 8.50
C LEU A 144 7.50 10.80 9.54
N PHE A 145 8.51 11.61 9.86
CA PHE A 145 8.35 12.74 10.77
C PHE A 145 8.13 14.03 9.97
N PHE A 146 7.17 14.83 10.42
CA PHE A 146 6.98 16.20 9.93
C PHE A 146 7.45 17.15 11.01
N ASP A 147 8.45 17.97 10.67
CA ASP A 147 8.87 19.10 11.49
C ASP A 147 7.90 20.27 11.28
N GLY A 148 6.77 20.22 11.98
CA GLY A 148 5.71 21.21 11.87
C GLY A 148 4.41 20.76 12.53
N GLN A 149 3.36 21.57 12.38
CA GLN A 149 2.05 21.24 12.94
C GLN A 149 1.31 20.23 12.05
N ARG A 150 1.25 18.99 12.52
CA ARG A 150 0.48 17.90 11.91
C ARG A 150 -1.02 18.05 12.17
N GLN A 151 -1.83 17.46 11.30
CA GLN A 151 -3.21 17.16 11.67
C GLN A 151 -3.23 15.99 12.67
N PRO A 152 -4.20 15.94 13.59
CA PRO A 152 -4.30 14.82 14.55
C PRO A 152 -4.46 13.46 13.86
N VAL A 153 -5.11 13.42 12.69
CA VAL A 153 -5.27 12.20 11.88
C VAL A 153 -5.06 12.56 10.41
N GLU A 154 -4.15 11.86 9.75
CA GLU A 154 -3.75 12.08 8.37
C GLU A 154 -3.99 10.84 7.51
N LYS A 155 -4.39 11.00 6.26
CA LYS A 155 -4.34 9.89 5.28
C LYS A 155 -2.90 9.78 4.75
N ASN A 156 -2.59 8.65 4.09
CA ASN A 156 -1.30 8.51 3.43
C ASN A 156 -1.00 9.71 2.54
N TRP A 157 0.15 10.33 2.78
CA TRP A 157 0.71 11.33 1.87
C TRP A 157 1.12 10.64 0.59
N MET A 158 1.06 11.34 -0.53
CA MET A 158 1.51 10.78 -1.81
C MET A 158 2.98 11.12 -2.00
N LEU A 159 3.86 10.11 -1.89
CA LEU A 159 5.28 10.29 -2.13
C LEU A 159 5.61 10.23 -3.62
N PHE A 160 6.55 11.06 -4.07
CA PHE A 160 7.05 11.04 -5.44
C PHE A 160 8.51 11.50 -5.53
N ALA A 161 9.22 11.07 -6.56
CA ALA A 161 10.57 11.53 -6.88
C ALA A 161 10.53 12.57 -8.00
N HIS A 162 11.35 13.62 -7.89
CA HIS A 162 11.50 14.65 -8.91
C HIS A 162 12.92 15.21 -8.87
N GLU A 163 13.62 15.25 -10.01
CA GLU A 163 14.99 15.78 -10.14
C GLU A 163 16.01 15.20 -9.13
N GLY A 164 15.83 13.94 -8.71
CA GLY A 164 16.71 13.27 -7.76
C GLY A 164 16.33 13.48 -6.29
N ASP A 165 15.38 14.37 -6.01
CA ASP A 165 14.82 14.60 -4.68
C ASP A 165 13.52 13.84 -4.46
N LEU A 166 13.14 13.69 -3.19
CA LEU A 166 11.89 13.06 -2.78
C LEU A 166 10.95 14.07 -2.15
N PHE A 167 9.67 13.92 -2.47
CA PHE A 167 8.63 14.85 -2.06
C PHE A 167 7.37 14.11 -1.61
N ALA A 168 6.57 14.77 -0.77
CA ALA A 168 5.24 14.35 -0.36
C ALA A 168 4.22 15.42 -0.72
N ILE A 169 3.12 15.02 -1.34
CA ILE A 169 1.89 15.82 -1.35
C ILE A 169 1.25 15.67 0.03
N TYR A 170 1.38 16.70 0.86
CA TYR A 170 0.86 16.72 2.23
C TYR A 170 -0.61 17.18 2.29
N ARG A 171 -0.94 18.27 1.60
CA ARG A 171 -2.31 18.79 1.51
C ARG A 171 -2.62 19.25 0.08
N ILE A 172 -3.88 19.12 -0.31
CA ILE A 172 -4.39 19.64 -1.59
C ILE A 172 -4.90 21.07 -1.44
N GLU A 173 -5.51 21.41 -0.29
CA GLU A 173 -6.07 22.73 -0.03
C GLU A 173 -5.70 23.23 1.40
N PRO A 174 -4.86 24.28 1.53
CA PRO A 174 -3.97 24.79 0.48
C PRO A 174 -3.00 23.68 0.00
N HIS A 175 -2.51 23.80 -1.24
CA HIS A 175 -1.60 22.82 -1.80
C HIS A 175 -0.24 22.93 -1.10
N ILE A 176 0.21 21.86 -0.46
CA ILE A 176 1.48 21.80 0.25
C ILE A 176 2.25 20.58 -0.22
N VAL A 177 3.44 20.83 -0.74
CA VAL A 177 4.44 19.82 -1.09
C VAL A 177 5.60 19.95 -0.12
N LEU A 178 5.98 18.84 0.50
CA LEU A 178 7.11 18.77 1.43
C LEU A 178 8.25 18.04 0.75
N ARG A 179 9.49 18.47 1.00
CA ARG A 179 10.69 17.69 0.68
C ARG A 179 10.89 16.62 1.77
N LEU A 180 11.31 15.42 1.38
CA LEU A 180 11.69 14.35 2.29
C LEU A 180 13.19 14.18 2.28
N ASP A 181 13.76 14.17 3.47
CA ASP A 181 15.11 13.69 3.70
C ASP A 181 15.02 12.23 4.13
N ILE A 182 15.58 11.35 3.32
CA ILE A 182 15.71 9.94 3.64
C ILE A 182 17.19 9.70 3.83
N ASP A 183 17.61 9.46 5.07
CA ASP A 183 18.94 8.91 5.33
C ASP A 183 19.01 7.59 4.54
N MET A 184 19.83 7.61 3.47
CA MET A 184 20.04 6.49 2.57
C MET A 184 21.16 5.59 3.06
#